data_AF-A0A1G1XLG1-F1
#
_entry.id   AF-A0A1G1XLG1-F1
#
_cell.length_a   1.000
_cell.length_b   1.000
_cell.length_c   1.000
_cell.angle_alpha   90.00
_cell.angle_beta   90.00
_cell.angle_gamma   90.00
#
_symmetry.space_group_name_H-M   'P 1'
#
loop_
_entity.id
_entity.type
_entity.pdbx_description
1 polymer ?
#
loop_
_entity_poly.entity_id
_entity_poly.type
_entity_poly.pdbx_seq_one_letter_code
_entity_poly.pdbx_strand_id
1 'polypeptide(L)'
;MRQRTFGWILAMLAPFLAAGLVTAWLRHNDLVKRQKALDMEARTLVRDNEALDSVLDLVSLDVFKEFEVRKRLNFVKPGEKLVIFISPSPMPSTPPEPNFFEKIKLFFKRD
;
A
#
# COMPACT_ATOMS: atom_id res chain seq x y z
N MET A 1 29.16 -61.62 -14.15
CA MET A 1 27.70 -61.32 -14.21
C MET A 1 27.23 -60.36 -13.12
N ARG A 2 27.62 -60.52 -11.85
CA ARG A 2 27.26 -59.63 -10.71
C ARG A 2 27.52 -58.11 -10.94
N GLN A 3 28.59 -57.79 -11.68
CA GLN A 3 28.97 -56.45 -12.18
C GLN A 3 27.80 -55.69 -12.84
N ARG A 4 27.19 -56.34 -13.85
CA ARG A 4 26.20 -55.72 -14.73
C ARG A 4 24.86 -55.52 -14.02
N THR A 5 24.44 -56.47 -13.17
CA THR A 5 23.18 -56.36 -12.43
C THR A 5 23.19 -55.19 -11.46
N PHE A 6 24.33 -54.91 -10.82
CA PHE A 6 24.48 -53.76 -9.93
C PHE A 6 24.36 -52.42 -10.67
N GLY A 7 24.95 -52.32 -11.86
CA GLY A 7 24.82 -51.14 -12.72
C GLY A 7 23.38 -50.86 -13.15
N TRP A 8 22.62 -51.89 -13.50
CA TRP A 8 21.20 -51.76 -13.85
C TRP A 8 20.33 -51.35 -12.65
N ILE A 9 20.58 -51.92 -11.47
CA ILE A 9 19.89 -51.53 -10.23
C ILE A 9 20.14 -50.06 -9.92
N LEU A 10 21.41 -49.61 -10.00
CA LEU A 10 21.76 -48.21 -9.75
C LEU A 10 21.14 -47.27 -10.78
N ALA A 11 21.14 -47.66 -12.06
CA ALA A 11 20.51 -46.88 -13.12
C ALA A 11 18.99 -46.73 -12.93
N MET A 12 18.33 -47.75 -12.38
CA MET A 12 16.92 -47.66 -12.02
C MET A 12 16.66 -46.82 -10.77
N LEU A 13 17.55 -46.84 -9.78
CA LEU A 13 17.35 -46.13 -8.51
C LEU A 13 17.74 -44.64 -8.58
N ALA A 14 18.76 -44.31 -9.37
CA ALA A 14 19.27 -42.95 -9.54
C ALA A 14 18.19 -41.90 -9.89
N PRO A 15 17.26 -42.14 -10.84
CA PRO A 15 16.23 -41.14 -11.17
C PRO A 15 15.26 -40.89 -10.00
N PHE A 16 14.95 -41.89 -9.18
CA PHE A 16 14.09 -41.71 -8.00
C PHE A 16 14.77 -40.84 -6.95
N LEU A 17 16.06 -41.07 -6.69
CA LEU A 17 16.85 -40.25 -5.77
C LEU A 17 17.00 -38.82 -6.29
N ALA A 18 17.27 -38.65 -7.59
CA ALA A 18 17.38 -37.35 -8.22
C ALA A 18 16.05 -36.57 -8.14
N ALA A 19 14.91 -37.22 -8.41
CA ALA A 19 13.60 -36.61 -8.28
C ALA A 19 13.30 -36.18 -6.83
N GLY A 20 13.65 -37.02 -5.85
CA GLY A 20 13.52 -36.68 -4.43
C GLY A 20 14.36 -35.46 -4.03
N LEU A 21 15.63 -35.41 -4.46
CA LEU A 21 16.52 -34.28 -4.22
C LEU A 21 16.02 -32.98 -4.87
N VAL A 22 15.61 -33.05 -6.14
CA VAL A 22 15.11 -31.87 -6.87
C VAL A 22 13.84 -31.33 -6.21
N THR A 23 12.89 -32.20 -5.86
CA THR A 23 11.65 -31.76 -5.21
C THR A 23 11.88 -31.19 -3.81
N ALA A 24 12.75 -31.79 -3.01
CA ALA A 24 13.14 -31.28 -1.71
C ALA A 24 13.83 -29.90 -1.83
N TRP A 25 14.76 -29.76 -2.78
CA TRP A 25 15.47 -28.52 -3.02
C TRP A 25 14.54 -27.39 -3.50
N LEU A 26 13.63 -27.69 -4.42
CA LEU A 26 12.63 -26.72 -4.89
C LEU A 26 11.72 -26.26 -3.75
N ARG A 27 11.22 -27.18 -2.91
CA ARG A 27 10.40 -26.84 -1.74
C ARG A 27 11.16 -25.99 -0.74
N HIS A 28 12.41 -26.35 -0.44
CA HIS A 28 13.25 -25.58 0.46
C HIS A 28 13.45 -24.15 -0.05
N ASN A 29 13.75 -23.99 -1.34
CA ASN A 29 13.99 -22.68 -1.93
C ASN A 29 12.71 -21.82 -1.97
N ASP A 30 11.54 -22.42 -2.25
CA ASP A 30 10.25 -21.72 -2.17
C ASP A 30 9.95 -21.27 -0.73
N LEU A 31 10.16 -22.13 0.26
CA LEU A 31 10.00 -21.77 1.67
C LEU A 31 10.93 -20.64 2.10
N VAL A 32 12.21 -20.68 1.70
CA VAL A 32 13.18 -19.62 1.99
C VAL A 32 12.76 -18.29 1.36
N LYS A 33 12.25 -18.31 0.12
CA LYS A 33 11.74 -17.09 -0.53
C LYS A 33 10.55 -16.52 0.20
N ARG A 34 9.57 -17.36 0.58
CA ARG A 34 8.38 -16.92 1.32
C ARG A 34 8.75 -16.37 2.69
N GLN A 35 9.64 -17.03 3.41
CA GLN A 35 10.15 -16.56 4.70
C GLN A 35 10.81 -15.18 4.55
N LYS A 36 11.67 -14.99 3.55
CA LYS A 36 12.32 -13.71 3.30
C LYS A 36 11.31 -12.60 2.95
N ALA A 37 10.26 -12.91 2.19
CA ALA A 37 9.20 -11.95 1.89
C ALA A 37 8.44 -11.54 3.16
N LEU A 38 8.05 -12.52 3.98
CA LEU A 38 7.40 -12.27 5.28
C LEU A 38 8.29 -11.45 6.22
N ASP A 39 9.59 -11.74 6.29
CA ASP A 39 10.53 -10.96 7.09
C ASP A 39 10.66 -9.51 6.61
N MET A 40 10.57 -9.28 5.29
CA MET A 40 10.56 -7.92 4.75
C MET A 40 9.27 -7.19 5.12
N GLU A 41 8.11 -7.84 4.96
CA GLU A 41 6.81 -7.27 5.35
C GLU A 41 6.73 -6.97 6.85
N ALA A 42 7.23 -7.87 7.69
CA ALA A 42 7.29 -7.65 9.13
C ALA A 42 8.17 -6.44 9.48
N ARG A 43 9.32 -6.28 8.81
CA ARG A 43 10.20 -5.12 9.02
C ARG A 43 9.59 -3.81 8.51
N THR A 44 8.81 -3.84 7.42
CA THR A 44 8.09 -2.65 6.96
C THR A 44 6.99 -2.28 7.93
N LEU A 45 6.21 -3.26 8.40
CA LEU A 45 5.17 -3.05 9.42
C LEU A 45 5.74 -2.45 10.71
N VAL A 46 6.89 -2.93 11.19
CA VAL A 46 7.56 -2.34 12.37
C VAL A 46 7.96 -0.89 12.12
N ARG A 47 8.57 -0.58 10.97
CA ARG A 47 8.92 0.80 10.61
C ARG A 47 7.71 1.70 10.47
N ASP A 48 6.64 1.21 9.89
CA ASP A 48 5.40 1.96 9.73
C ASP A 48 4.78 2.24 11.10
N ASN A 49 4.86 1.29 12.03
CA ASN A 49 4.38 1.47 13.40
C ASN A 49 5.23 2.49 14.16
N GLU A 50 6.57 2.43 14.07
CA GLU A 50 7.46 3.45 14.64
C GLU A 50 7.21 4.84 14.06
N ALA A 51 6.96 4.94 12.74
CA ALA A 51 6.59 6.18 12.10
C ALA A 51 5.25 6.71 12.62
N LEU A 52 4.26 5.82 12.78
CA LEU A 52 2.95 6.19 13.31
C LEU A 52 3.03 6.66 14.76
N ASP A 53 3.82 5.98 15.59
CA ASP A 53 4.08 6.39 16.97
C ASP A 53 4.75 7.77 17.03
N SER A 54 5.70 8.06 16.12
CA SER A 54 6.31 9.40 16.05
C SER A 54 5.32 10.49 15.66
N VAL A 55 4.39 10.19 14.75
CA VAL A 55 3.32 11.11 14.35
C VAL A 55 2.32 11.29 15.50
N LEU A 56 1.98 10.21 16.20
CA LEU A 56 1.09 10.25 17.34
C LEU A 56 1.70 11.09 18.48
N ASP A 57 3.00 10.93 18.74
CA ASP A 57 3.72 11.73 19.73
C ASP A 57 3.69 13.22 19.34
N LEU A 58 3.92 13.53 18.06
CA LEU A 58 3.88 14.90 17.52
C LEU A 58 2.49 15.54 17.53
N VAL A 59 1.42 14.74 17.38
CA VAL A 59 0.03 15.18 17.54
C VAL A 59 -0.37 15.28 19.01
N SER A 60 0.22 14.44 19.86
CA SER A 60 -0.02 14.44 21.31
C SER A 60 0.69 15.57 22.04
N LEU A 61 1.77 16.09 21.46
CA LEU A 61 2.46 17.31 21.89
C LEU A 61 1.45 18.45 21.99
N ASP A 62 1.42 19.08 23.17
CA ASP A 62 0.43 20.06 23.63
C ASP A 62 0.09 21.18 22.64
N VAL A 63 0.92 21.44 21.62
CA VAL A 63 0.68 22.41 20.55
C VAL A 63 -0.60 22.12 19.76
N PHE A 64 -0.93 20.86 19.47
CA PHE A 64 -2.16 20.53 18.72
C PHE A 64 -3.41 20.65 19.61
N LYS A 65 -3.29 20.26 20.88
CA LYS A 65 -4.33 20.50 21.88
C LYS A 65 -4.54 21.99 22.10
N GLU A 66 -3.49 22.79 22.25
CA GLU A 66 -3.59 24.24 22.36
C GLU A 66 -4.19 24.87 21.10
N PHE A 67 -3.85 24.38 19.90
CA PHE A 67 -4.42 24.87 18.65
C PHE A 67 -5.91 24.53 18.51
N GLU A 68 -6.33 23.30 18.84
CA GLU A 68 -7.75 22.92 18.88
C GLU A 68 -8.52 23.68 19.96
N VAL A 69 -7.94 23.84 21.15
CA VAL A 69 -8.50 24.61 22.25
C VAL A 69 -8.63 26.09 21.85
N ARG A 70 -7.64 26.68 21.19
CA ARG A 70 -7.67 28.07 20.70
C ARG A 70 -8.67 28.28 19.57
N LYS A 71 -8.82 27.28 18.69
CA LYS A 71 -9.81 27.28 17.60
C LYS A 71 -11.23 27.08 18.11
N ARG A 72 -11.44 26.24 19.13
CA ARG A 72 -12.76 25.99 19.75
C ARG A 72 -13.17 27.08 20.75
N LEU A 73 -12.23 27.67 21.48
CA LEU A 73 -12.51 28.69 22.48
C LEU A 73 -12.48 30.13 21.95
N ASN A 74 -12.16 30.35 20.67
CA ASN A 74 -12.24 31.66 20.02
C ASN A 74 -11.54 32.77 20.86
N PHE A 75 -10.39 32.46 21.49
CA PHE A 75 -9.66 33.41 22.33
C PHE A 75 -8.95 34.44 21.44
N VAL A 76 -9.71 35.48 21.09
CA VAL A 76 -9.24 36.76 20.58
C VAL A 76 -8.47 37.44 21.72
N LYS A 77 -7.18 37.71 21.53
CA LYS A 77 -6.48 38.66 22.42
C LYS A 77 -7.20 40.02 22.29
N PRO A 78 -7.52 40.71 23.39
CA PRO A 78 -8.22 41.99 23.30
C PRO A 78 -7.34 43.02 22.57
N GLY A 79 -7.62 43.28 21.29
CA GLY A 79 -6.92 44.31 20.50
C GLY A 79 -6.69 44.03 19.01
N GLU A 80 -6.83 42.80 18.51
CA GLU A 80 -6.62 42.51 17.08
C GLU A 80 -7.93 42.62 16.28
N LYS A 81 -7.92 43.47 15.24
CA LYS A 81 -9.02 43.63 14.29
C LYS A 81 -9.19 42.35 13.45
N LEU A 82 -10.39 41.79 13.52
CA LEU A 82 -10.84 40.66 12.71
C LEU A 82 -10.98 41.09 11.25
N VAL A 83 -10.05 40.70 10.37
CA VAL A 83 -10.25 40.78 8.92
C VAL A 83 -10.92 39.49 8.48
N ILE A 84 -12.26 39.51 8.39
CA ILE A 84 -13.02 38.40 7.81
C ILE A 84 -12.84 38.47 6.29
N PHE A 85 -12.00 37.59 5.73
CA PHE A 85 -12.05 37.30 4.31
C PHE A 85 -13.29 36.44 4.05
N ILE A 86 -14.38 37.09 3.63
CA ILE A 86 -15.49 36.38 3.00
C ILE A 86 -14.97 35.99 1.61
N SER A 87 -14.53 34.75 1.45
CA SER A 87 -14.35 34.19 0.10
C SER A 87 -15.69 34.36 -0.62
N PRO A 88 -15.72 34.99 -1.81
CA PRO A 88 -16.95 35.02 -2.60
C PRO A 88 -17.38 33.57 -2.81
N SER A 89 -18.62 33.24 -2.42
CA SER A 89 -19.22 31.94 -2.67
C SER A 89 -18.91 31.50 -4.10
N PRO A 90 -18.52 30.24 -4.35
CA PRO A 90 -18.31 29.77 -5.70
C PRO A 90 -19.61 29.99 -6.47
N MET A 91 -19.57 30.93 -7.41
CA MET A 91 -20.61 31.06 -8.43
C MET A 91 -20.80 29.66 -9.02
N PRO A 92 -22.04 29.13 -9.12
CA PRO A 92 -22.26 27.90 -9.83
C PRO A 92 -21.73 28.13 -11.24
N SER A 93 -20.64 27.44 -11.58
CA SER A 93 -20.09 27.42 -12.91
C SER A 93 -21.20 26.95 -13.83
N THR A 94 -21.74 27.87 -14.65
CA THR A 94 -22.66 27.55 -15.72
C THR A 94 -22.06 26.39 -16.50
N PRO A 95 -22.75 25.23 -16.60
CA PRO A 95 -22.18 24.09 -17.31
C PRO A 95 -21.88 24.53 -18.75
N PRO A 96 -20.66 24.27 -19.25
CA PRO A 96 -20.33 24.60 -20.63
C PRO A 96 -21.32 23.89 -21.55
N GLU A 97 -21.94 24.63 -22.46
CA GLU A 97 -22.82 24.02 -23.46
C GLU A 97 -22.06 22.90 -24.19
N PRO A 98 -22.66 21.71 -24.35
CA PRO A 98 -21.96 20.59 -24.94
C PRO A 98 -21.59 20.92 -26.38
N ASN A 99 -20.29 20.88 -26.65
CA ASN A 99 -19.76 21.06 -28.00
C ASN A 99 -20.37 20.02 -28.94
N PHE A 100 -20.58 20.40 -30.21
CA PHE A 100 -21.27 19.60 -31.24
C PHE A 100 -20.87 18.11 -31.27
N PHE A 101 -19.60 17.81 -31.04
CA PHE A 101 -19.07 16.45 -30.97
C PHE A 101 -19.61 15.61 -29.80
N GLU A 102 -19.88 16.22 -28.65
CA GLU A 102 -20.50 15.54 -27.51
C GLU A 102 -21.97 15.22 -27.76
N LYS A 103 -22.69 16.10 -28.48
CA LYS A 103 -24.06 15.82 -28.93
C LYS A 103 -24.12 14.64 -29.89
N ILE A 104 -23.18 14.53 -30.84
CA ILE A 104 -23.10 13.37 -31.75
C ILE A 104 -22.83 12.08 -30.97
N LYS A 105 -21.87 12.11 -30.03
CA LYS A 105 -21.52 10.94 -29.23
C LYS A 105 -22.68 10.45 -28.36
N LEU A 106 -23.48 11.38 -27.82
CA LEU A 106 -24.69 11.05 -27.04
C LEU A 106 -25.81 10.44 -27.90
N PHE A 107 -25.94 10.85 -29.17
CA PHE A 107 -26.92 10.28 -30.09
C PHE A 107 -26.63 8.80 -30.37
N PHE A 108 -25.39 8.45 -30.70
CA PHE A 108 -24.97 7.06 -30.95
C PHE A 108 -24.87 6.17 -29.71
N LYS A 109 -24.89 6.74 -28.50
CA LYS A 109 -24.88 5.98 -27.24
C LYS A 109 -26.28 5.54 -26.82
N ARG A 110 -27.34 6.03 -27.49
CA ARG A 110 -28.74 5.79 -27.12
C ARG A 110 -29.45 4.75 -28.01
N ASP A 111 -28.70 4.10 -28.90
CA ASP A 111 -29.09 2.90 -29.65
C ASP A 111 -28.31 1.68 -29.13
#